data_AF-A0A1Z8ZX83-F1
#
_entry.id   AF-A0A1Z8ZX83-F1
#
_cell.length_a   1.000
_cell.length_b   1.000
_cell.length_c   1.000
_cell.angle_alpha   90.00
_cell.angle_beta   90.00
_cell.angle_gamma   90.00
#
_symmetry.space_group_name_H-M   'P 1'
#
loop_
_entity.id
_entity.type
_entity.pdbx_description
1 polymer ?
#
loop_
_entity_poly.entity_id
_entity_poly.type
_entity_poly.pdbx_seq_one_letter_code
_entity_poly.pdbx_strand_id
1 'polypeptide(L)'
;MSHRSLIFIPLLFSSAIGDLRSDLEPFLESHCYDCHDDIDAEGDLNLLDLKFDPSSPQDLKIWEEVFHRVELGEMPPKKKDRPEAGEMKRFLGSLEKPLTDAARRDLDEQGRVHGRRLTREEYENSLHDLLGIDVPLKDHLTADQEEGFENTSSHQQMSHFHLDSYLRAADVALGEAFKRAVNGDATYKKVYAPKILTTRRRGDGNYRGPEFRNGKAISWTMTLQFVGRMYPTRVPADGWYRVTIADVDAVNPKADGTVWGVLQSSSGSSAEPLLYPVGLIEATKNPTTRTYEAWIRKGHCLILKPDIGGAKNARISRGGNLVYNGQDLEKKGFQGIRFGEITVERIYPHATRWELRDKLFPGLNYKELKAPGFDHEAAFKRLISNFAWRAFRGQSNEERIKPYLALAKRTFAEKKDFVQALRSAYHAILCSPYFLTFVEKPGDLSGQALASRLSYLLWKSLPDDQLLKLAAGKKLHDPKVLSAQIE
;
A
#
# COMPACT_ATOMS: atom_id res chain seq x y z
N MET A 1 21.88 62.41 -13.48
CA MET A 1 22.54 62.77 -12.21
C MET A 1 21.97 61.90 -11.10
N SER A 2 22.84 61.42 -10.20
CA SER A 2 22.61 60.42 -9.14
C SER A 2 22.78 58.95 -9.56
N HIS A 3 24.03 58.58 -9.85
CA HIS A 3 24.49 57.19 -9.80
C HIS A 3 24.65 56.77 -8.33
N ARG A 4 23.83 55.81 -7.87
CA ARG A 4 24.12 55.03 -6.67
C ARG A 4 25.02 53.87 -7.05
N SER A 5 26.32 54.03 -6.83
CA SER A 5 27.29 52.94 -6.89
C SER A 5 26.97 51.93 -5.78
N LEU A 6 26.43 50.78 -6.16
CA LEU A 6 26.38 49.60 -5.31
C LEU A 6 27.79 49.01 -5.29
N ILE A 7 28.53 49.29 -4.21
CA ILE A 7 29.78 48.61 -3.90
C ILE A 7 29.40 47.18 -3.52
N PHE A 8 29.61 46.23 -4.45
CA PHE A 8 29.69 44.82 -4.11
C PHE A 8 30.93 44.63 -3.25
N ILE A 9 30.74 44.52 -1.93
CA ILE A 9 31.75 43.96 -1.05
C ILE A 9 31.68 42.45 -1.27
N PRO A 10 32.71 41.81 -1.86
CA PRO A 10 32.77 40.37 -1.83
C PRO A 10 32.98 40.00 -0.35
N LEU A 11 31.99 39.33 0.25
CA LEU A 11 32.28 38.58 1.47
C LEU A 11 33.25 37.47 1.05
N LEU A 12 34.53 37.72 1.29
CA LEU A 12 35.58 36.71 1.29
C LEU A 12 35.32 35.77 2.48
N PHE A 13 34.38 34.85 2.33
CA PHE A 13 34.33 33.63 3.13
C PHE A 13 35.24 32.60 2.46
N SER A 14 36.55 32.76 2.61
CA SER A 14 37.54 31.79 2.14
C SER A 14 38.73 31.72 3.10
N SER A 15 38.48 31.48 4.38
CA SER A 15 39.57 31.27 5.35
C SER A 15 39.33 30.21 6.42
N ALA A 16 38.25 29.42 6.35
CA ALA A 16 37.99 28.34 7.31
C ALA A 16 38.15 26.92 6.72
N ILE A 17 38.16 26.78 5.39
CA ILE A 17 38.21 25.49 4.69
C ILE A 17 39.65 24.97 4.55
N GLY A 18 40.63 25.87 4.44
CA GLY A 18 42.05 25.51 4.37
C GLY A 18 42.66 25.07 5.70
N ASP A 19 42.04 25.40 6.82
CA ASP A 19 42.56 25.18 8.19
C ASP A 19 42.30 23.74 8.67
N LEU A 20 41.15 23.17 8.31
CA LEU A 20 40.77 21.84 8.81
C LEU A 20 41.63 20.72 8.22
N ARG A 21 41.89 20.72 6.90
CA ARG A 21 42.70 19.64 6.30
C ARG A 21 44.13 19.69 6.83
N SER A 22 44.70 20.88 6.99
CA SER A 22 46.03 21.04 7.58
C SER A 22 46.09 20.54 9.03
N ASP A 23 45.01 20.70 9.80
CA ASP A 23 44.94 20.20 11.19
C ASP A 23 44.87 18.67 11.27
N LEU A 24 44.34 18.02 10.24
CA LEU A 24 44.22 16.56 10.16
C LEU A 24 45.47 15.90 9.57
N GLU A 25 46.24 16.62 8.75
CA GLU A 25 47.38 16.11 7.99
C GLU A 25 48.40 15.32 8.84
N PRO A 26 48.82 15.79 10.04
CA PRO A 26 49.79 15.04 10.85
C PRO A 26 49.28 13.67 11.29
N PHE A 27 47.97 13.55 11.53
CA PHE A 27 47.34 12.29 11.91
C PHE A 27 47.20 11.35 10.71
N LEU A 28 46.81 11.90 9.55
CA LEU A 28 46.67 11.13 8.31
C LEU A 28 48.03 10.57 7.83
N GLU A 29 49.08 11.38 7.93
CA GLU A 29 50.45 10.99 7.58
C GLU A 29 50.97 9.88 8.49
N SER A 30 50.70 9.98 9.80
CA SER A 30 51.22 9.02 10.77
C SER A 30 50.48 7.68 10.78
N HIS A 31 49.19 7.67 10.42
CA HIS A 31 48.32 6.52 10.70
C HIS A 31 47.46 6.04 9.52
N CYS A 32 47.42 6.77 8.40
CA CYS A 32 46.49 6.48 7.29
C CYS A 32 47.20 6.29 5.94
N TYR A 33 48.19 7.12 5.58
CA TYR A 33 48.79 7.08 4.24
C TYR A 33 49.59 5.82 3.94
N ASP A 34 50.08 5.11 4.96
CA ASP A 34 50.72 3.80 4.81
C ASP A 34 49.86 2.75 4.08
N CYS A 35 48.55 2.97 3.96
CA CYS A 35 47.64 2.06 3.25
C CYS A 35 46.63 2.80 2.34
N HIS A 36 46.40 4.11 2.53
CA HIS A 36 45.38 4.88 1.82
C HIS A 36 45.99 6.08 1.05
N ASP A 37 47.02 5.82 0.27
CA ASP A 37 47.68 6.79 -0.63
C ASP A 37 47.25 6.62 -2.11
N ASP A 38 48.02 7.18 -3.03
CA ASP A 38 47.81 7.09 -4.48
C ASP A 38 48.34 5.79 -5.12
N ILE A 39 49.03 4.94 -4.34
CA ILE A 39 49.68 3.72 -4.82
C ILE A 39 48.97 2.47 -4.28
N ASP A 40 48.87 2.34 -2.96
CA ASP A 40 48.28 1.20 -2.27
C ASP A 40 46.75 1.27 -2.29
N ALA A 41 46.19 2.46 -2.02
CA ALA A 41 44.75 2.77 -2.07
C ALA A 41 43.84 1.66 -1.52
N GLU A 42 44.16 1.09 -0.35
CA GLU A 42 43.43 -0.05 0.21
C GLU A 42 41.93 0.29 0.37
N GLY A 43 41.06 -0.60 -0.08
CA GLY A 43 39.61 -0.37 -0.05
C GLY A 43 39.13 0.69 -1.04
N ASP A 44 39.87 0.93 -2.13
CA ASP A 44 39.61 1.95 -3.15
C ASP A 44 39.57 3.39 -2.57
N LEU A 45 40.35 3.63 -1.51
CA LEU A 45 40.41 4.92 -0.81
C LEU A 45 41.81 5.54 -0.92
N ASN A 46 41.89 6.67 -1.60
CA ASN A 46 43.09 7.54 -1.64
C ASN A 46 42.79 8.83 -0.87
N LEU A 47 43.44 8.99 0.29
CA LEU A 47 43.26 10.15 1.17
C LEU A 47 44.14 11.35 0.79
N LEU A 48 45.19 11.16 -0.03
CA LEU A 48 46.06 12.25 -0.49
C LEU A 48 45.31 13.20 -1.44
N ASP A 49 44.52 12.63 -2.36
CA ASP A 49 43.74 13.41 -3.32
C ASP A 49 42.37 13.87 -2.76
N LEU A 50 41.92 13.27 -1.66
CA LEU A 50 40.65 13.60 -1.03
C LEU A 50 40.70 14.95 -0.31
N LYS A 51 40.01 15.93 -0.88
CA LYS A 51 39.84 17.25 -0.25
C LYS A 51 38.79 17.18 0.84
N PHE A 52 38.93 18.03 1.86
CA PHE A 52 37.81 18.34 2.73
C PHE A 52 37.03 19.52 2.14
N ASP A 53 36.08 19.24 1.26
CA ASP A 53 35.19 20.24 0.66
C ASP A 53 33.76 20.08 1.20
N PRO A 54 33.30 20.95 2.12
CA PRO A 54 31.95 20.91 2.66
C PRO A 54 30.84 21.24 1.65
N SER A 55 31.18 21.52 0.39
CA SER A 55 30.25 21.72 -0.72
C SER A 55 30.18 20.53 -1.69
N SER A 56 31.02 19.52 -1.51
CA SER A 56 31.09 18.30 -2.32
C SER A 56 30.41 17.13 -1.58
N PRO A 57 29.21 16.67 -2.01
CA PRO A 57 28.52 15.54 -1.38
C PRO A 57 29.33 14.24 -1.43
N GLN A 58 30.10 14.04 -2.50
CA GLN A 58 30.96 12.87 -2.68
C GLN A 58 32.08 12.85 -1.64
N ASP A 59 32.78 13.98 -1.45
CA ASP A 59 33.90 14.06 -0.51
C ASP A 59 33.40 13.92 0.93
N LEU A 60 32.29 14.58 1.29
CA LEU A 60 31.68 14.47 2.60
C LEU A 60 31.30 13.04 2.96
N LYS A 61 30.69 12.30 2.03
CA LYS A 61 30.32 10.89 2.25
C LYS A 61 31.54 10.01 2.56
N ILE A 62 32.68 10.27 1.91
CA ILE A 62 33.92 9.54 2.17
C ILE A 62 34.46 9.90 3.56
N TRP A 63 34.45 11.19 3.93
CA TRP A 63 34.87 11.63 5.27
C TRP A 63 33.97 11.12 6.40
N GLU A 64 32.65 11.01 6.18
CA GLU A 64 31.72 10.37 7.12
C GLU A 64 32.04 8.90 7.33
N GLU A 65 32.37 8.16 6.26
CA GLU A 65 32.79 6.76 6.37
C GLU A 65 34.12 6.65 7.13
N VAL A 66 35.10 7.49 6.83
CA VAL A 66 36.38 7.56 7.58
C VAL A 66 36.11 7.80 9.06
N PHE A 67 35.28 8.80 9.39
CA PHE A 67 34.90 9.11 10.77
C PHE A 67 34.29 7.89 11.49
N HIS A 68 33.30 7.24 10.89
CA HIS A 68 32.63 6.08 11.50
C HIS A 68 33.57 4.87 11.66
N ARG A 69 34.42 4.56 10.67
CA ARG A 69 35.37 3.45 10.75
C ARG A 69 36.38 3.64 11.86
N VAL A 70 36.80 4.88 12.07
CA VAL A 70 37.71 5.27 13.15
C VAL A 70 36.99 5.26 14.51
N GLU A 71 35.77 5.81 14.59
CA GLU A 71 34.94 5.80 15.80
C GLU A 71 34.62 4.39 16.28
N LEU A 72 34.30 3.47 15.36
CA LEU A 72 34.05 2.06 15.64
C LEU A 72 35.34 1.27 15.96
N GLY A 73 36.51 1.89 15.84
CA GLY A 73 37.81 1.29 16.11
C GLY A 73 38.21 0.19 15.12
N GLU A 74 37.61 0.21 13.92
CA GLU A 74 37.96 -0.68 12.81
C GLU A 74 39.27 -0.23 12.17
N MET A 75 39.47 1.08 12.07
CA MET A 75 40.71 1.70 11.60
C MET A 75 41.45 2.43 12.73
N PRO A 76 42.79 2.31 12.82
CA PRO A 76 43.64 1.39 12.05
C PRO A 76 43.39 -0.11 12.37
N PRO A 77 43.64 -1.03 11.42
CA PRO A 77 43.39 -2.46 11.62
C PRO A 77 44.13 -3.03 12.83
N LYS A 78 43.61 -4.11 13.44
CA LYS A 78 44.21 -4.73 14.65
C LYS A 78 45.67 -5.17 14.49
N LYS A 79 46.17 -5.31 13.25
CA LYS A 79 47.53 -5.76 12.93
C LYS A 79 48.53 -4.61 12.74
N LYS A 80 48.08 -3.36 12.81
CA LYS A 80 48.88 -2.14 12.68
C LYS A 80 48.98 -1.43 14.03
N ASP A 81 49.98 -0.58 14.17
CA ASP A 81 50.12 0.26 15.34
C ASP A 81 48.91 1.20 15.45
N ARG A 82 48.36 1.30 16.66
CA ARG A 82 47.14 2.09 16.91
C ARG A 82 47.52 3.37 17.67
N PRO A 83 46.97 4.54 17.26
CA PRO A 83 47.15 5.79 17.97
C PRO A 83 46.72 5.69 19.43
N GLU A 84 47.25 6.58 20.28
CA GLU A 84 46.75 6.69 21.63
C GLU A 84 45.29 7.18 21.64
N ALA A 85 44.50 6.74 22.62
CA ALA A 85 43.07 7.08 22.70
C ALA A 85 42.82 8.60 22.73
N GLY A 86 43.73 9.39 23.32
CA GLY A 86 43.63 10.84 23.35
C GLY A 86 43.86 11.49 21.98
N GLU A 87 44.71 10.89 21.14
CA GLU A 87 44.96 11.34 19.77
C GLU A 87 43.78 11.02 18.86
N MET A 88 43.25 9.79 18.98
CA MET A 88 42.04 9.37 18.27
C MET A 88 40.85 10.29 18.56
N LYS A 89 40.65 10.61 19.84
CA LYS A 89 39.57 11.52 20.27
C LYS A 89 39.73 12.93 19.70
N ARG A 90 40.96 13.44 19.57
CA ARG A 90 41.22 14.75 18.95
C ARG A 90 40.88 14.73 17.47
N PHE A 91 41.32 13.70 16.74
CA PHE A 91 40.99 13.51 15.33
C PHE A 91 39.49 13.49 15.08
N LEU A 92 38.75 12.64 15.82
CA LEU A 92 37.29 12.57 15.74
C LEU A 92 36.64 13.92 16.10
N GLY A 93 37.08 14.57 17.18
CA GLY A 93 36.54 15.87 17.58
C GLY A 93 36.75 16.99 16.54
N SER A 94 37.84 16.94 15.78
CA SER A 94 38.09 17.87 14.67
C SER A 94 37.15 17.66 13.49
N LEU A 95 36.75 16.41 13.21
CA LEU A 95 35.83 16.07 12.11
C LEU A 95 34.35 16.17 12.49
N GLU A 96 33.99 15.89 13.74
CA GLU A 96 32.60 15.78 14.19
C GLU A 96 31.77 17.05 13.89
N LYS A 97 32.28 18.22 14.27
CA LYS A 97 31.55 19.49 14.08
C LYS A 97 31.43 19.87 12.60
N PRO A 98 32.51 19.89 11.79
CA PRO A 98 32.41 20.17 10.36
C PRO A 98 31.47 19.24 9.59
N LEU A 99 31.53 17.93 9.86
CA LEU A 99 30.62 16.95 9.25
C LEU A 99 29.17 17.19 9.67
N THR A 100 28.93 17.41 10.97
CA THR A 100 27.59 17.73 11.49
C THR A 100 27.03 19.03 10.91
N ASP A 101 27.86 20.07 10.79
CA ASP A 101 27.46 21.36 10.22
C ASP A 101 27.21 21.28 8.71
N ALA A 102 27.95 20.43 7.99
CA ALA A 102 27.69 20.14 6.58
C ALA A 102 26.39 19.36 6.40
N ALA A 103 26.17 18.30 7.18
CA ALA A 103 24.93 17.55 7.18
C ALA A 103 23.70 18.42 7.54
N ARG A 104 23.84 19.34 8.51
CA ARG A 104 22.76 20.30 8.85
C ARG A 104 22.45 21.24 7.69
N ARG A 105 23.47 21.78 7.00
CA ARG A 105 23.26 22.63 5.82
C ARG A 105 22.55 21.87 4.71
N ASP A 106 22.97 20.64 4.44
CA ASP A 106 22.31 19.79 3.45
C ASP A 106 20.84 19.52 3.82
N LEU A 107 20.55 19.25 5.11
CA LEU A 107 19.19 19.09 5.61
C LEU A 107 18.35 20.37 5.50
N ASP A 108 18.94 21.54 5.72
CA ASP A 108 18.26 22.84 5.60
C ASP A 108 17.97 23.20 4.13
N GLU A 109 18.85 22.81 3.20
CA GLU A 109 18.71 23.08 1.77
C GLU A 109 17.82 22.06 1.04
N GLN A 110 18.01 20.77 1.32
CA GLN A 110 17.35 19.67 0.61
C GLN A 110 16.13 19.10 1.37
N GLY A 111 16.06 19.35 2.68
CA GLY A 111 15.05 18.79 3.56
C GLY A 111 15.38 17.36 4.02
N ARG A 112 14.80 16.94 5.14
CA ARG A 112 15.03 15.60 5.74
C ARG A 112 14.59 14.42 4.86
N VAL A 113 13.66 14.64 3.94
CA VAL A 113 13.10 13.58 3.07
C VAL A 113 12.86 14.18 1.70
N HIS A 114 13.52 13.62 0.68
CA HIS A 114 13.26 14.00 -0.70
C HIS A 114 11.83 13.63 -1.13
N GLY A 115 11.28 14.39 -2.07
CA GLY A 115 9.94 14.13 -2.57
C GLY A 115 9.79 12.70 -3.09
N ARG A 116 8.69 12.05 -2.73
CA ARG A 116 8.43 10.64 -3.04
C ARG A 116 7.00 10.44 -3.53
N ARG A 117 6.70 9.35 -4.23
CA ARG A 117 5.33 9.01 -4.63
C ARG A 117 4.63 8.17 -3.55
N LEU A 118 3.31 8.05 -3.66
CA LEU A 118 2.56 7.04 -2.92
C LEU A 118 3.01 5.65 -3.41
N THR A 119 3.25 4.73 -2.48
CA THR A 119 3.37 3.30 -2.82
C THR A 119 2.02 2.79 -3.35
N ARG A 120 1.99 1.61 -4.00
CA ARG A 120 0.71 1.07 -4.49
C ARG A 120 -0.30 0.83 -3.38
N GLU A 121 0.16 0.46 -2.19
CA GLU A 121 -0.67 0.24 -1.02
C GLU A 121 -1.21 1.56 -0.48
N GLU A 122 -0.34 2.55 -0.34
CA GLU A 122 -0.74 3.90 0.08
C GLU A 122 -1.75 4.52 -0.89
N TYR A 123 -1.57 4.32 -2.20
CA TYR A 123 -2.49 4.81 -3.23
C TYR A 123 -3.86 4.10 -3.16
N GLU A 124 -3.89 2.77 -3.03
CA GLU A 124 -5.13 2.00 -2.88
C GLU A 124 -5.92 2.45 -1.65
N ASN A 125 -5.28 2.48 -0.48
CA ASN A 125 -5.91 2.89 0.77
C ASN A 125 -6.42 4.35 0.69
N SER A 126 -5.63 5.25 0.11
CA SER A 126 -6.02 6.65 -0.09
C SER A 126 -7.29 6.77 -0.94
N LEU A 127 -7.44 5.93 -1.98
CA LEU A 127 -8.64 5.90 -2.80
C LEU A 127 -9.84 5.29 -2.09
N HIS A 128 -9.63 4.24 -1.28
CA HIS A 128 -10.68 3.66 -0.45
C HIS A 128 -11.25 4.72 0.50
N ASP A 129 -10.39 5.40 1.25
CA ASP A 129 -10.82 6.42 2.22
C ASP A 129 -11.45 7.65 1.56
N LEU A 130 -10.91 8.09 0.42
CA LEU A 130 -11.41 9.29 -0.26
C LEU A 130 -12.76 9.04 -0.94
N LEU A 131 -13.00 7.83 -1.44
CA LEU A 131 -14.16 7.50 -2.26
C LEU A 131 -15.19 6.61 -1.55
N GLY A 132 -14.86 5.98 -0.42
CA GLY A 132 -15.73 5.03 0.26
C GLY A 132 -15.86 3.68 -0.47
N ILE A 133 -14.84 3.30 -1.25
CA ILE A 133 -14.83 2.06 -2.04
C ILE A 133 -13.96 0.98 -1.41
N ASP A 134 -14.09 -0.23 -1.93
CA ASP A 134 -13.50 -1.46 -1.42
C ASP A 134 -12.91 -2.33 -2.54
N VAL A 135 -12.80 -1.78 -3.76
CA VAL A 135 -12.25 -2.50 -4.92
C VAL A 135 -10.74 -2.66 -4.76
N PRO A 136 -10.17 -3.88 -4.87
CA PRO A 136 -8.73 -4.07 -4.95
C PRO A 136 -8.17 -3.40 -6.22
N LEU A 137 -7.23 -2.49 -6.03
CA LEU A 137 -6.55 -1.69 -7.04
C LEU A 137 -5.07 -2.05 -7.19
N LYS A 138 -4.44 -2.74 -6.23
CA LYS A 138 -3.02 -3.14 -6.27
C LYS A 138 -2.63 -3.85 -7.57
N ASP A 139 -3.48 -4.72 -8.08
CA ASP A 139 -3.26 -5.47 -9.34
C ASP A 139 -3.31 -4.56 -10.60
N HIS A 140 -3.88 -3.35 -10.47
CA HIS A 140 -3.92 -2.35 -11.54
C HIS A 140 -2.71 -1.41 -11.54
N LEU A 141 -1.89 -1.45 -10.48
CA LEU A 141 -0.77 -0.54 -10.24
C LEU A 141 0.57 -1.21 -10.56
N THR A 142 1.54 -0.39 -10.95
CA THR A 142 2.90 -0.87 -11.18
C THR A 142 3.60 -1.22 -9.87
N ALA A 143 4.25 -2.39 -9.86
CA ALA A 143 5.59 -2.62 -9.33
C ALA A 143 6.28 -1.49 -8.52
N ASP A 144 6.20 -1.42 -7.19
CA ASP A 144 7.17 -0.67 -6.38
C ASP A 144 8.52 -1.41 -6.40
N GLN A 145 9.64 -0.68 -6.48
CA GLN A 145 10.98 -1.29 -6.38
C GLN A 145 11.32 -1.56 -4.91
N GLU A 146 11.87 -2.75 -4.65
CA GLU A 146 12.20 -3.20 -3.30
C GLU A 146 13.71 -3.36 -3.12
N GLU A 147 14.32 -2.41 -2.39
CA GLU A 147 15.54 -2.62 -1.61
C GLU A 147 15.29 -1.97 -0.23
N GLY A 148 15.00 -2.78 0.79
CA GLY A 148 14.61 -2.31 2.12
C GLY A 148 13.13 -1.92 2.21
N PHE A 149 12.83 -0.62 2.30
CA PHE A 149 11.47 -0.09 2.47
C PHE A 149 10.90 0.46 1.14
N GLU A 150 9.64 0.14 0.84
CA GLU A 150 8.93 0.58 -0.39
C GLU A 150 8.81 2.11 -0.52
N ASN A 151 8.90 2.85 0.59
CA ASN A 151 8.71 4.30 0.65
C ASN A 151 10.03 5.11 0.56
N THR A 152 11.12 4.46 0.17
CA THR A 152 12.41 5.12 -0.02
C THR A 152 12.38 6.00 -1.27
N SER A 153 12.61 7.31 -1.12
CA SER A 153 12.48 8.30 -2.20
C SER A 153 13.40 8.03 -3.39
N SER A 154 14.64 7.56 -3.16
CA SER A 154 15.62 7.24 -4.20
C SER A 154 15.15 6.17 -5.20
N HIS A 155 14.23 5.29 -4.79
CA HIS A 155 13.72 4.17 -5.60
C HIS A 155 12.32 4.43 -6.17
N GLN A 156 11.82 5.67 -6.05
CA GLN A 156 10.44 6.03 -6.36
C GLN A 156 10.29 6.95 -7.57
N GLN A 157 11.21 6.86 -8.54
CA GLN A 157 11.09 7.59 -9.79
C GLN A 157 9.82 7.18 -10.58
N MET A 158 9.13 8.17 -11.14
CA MET A 158 7.93 7.93 -11.94
C MET A 158 8.29 7.67 -13.41
N SER A 159 7.87 6.51 -13.92
CA SER A 159 7.94 6.18 -15.35
C SER A 159 6.58 6.36 -16.04
N HIS A 160 6.56 6.35 -17.38
CA HIS A 160 5.32 6.41 -18.15
C HIS A 160 4.34 5.27 -17.81
N PHE A 161 4.85 4.08 -17.44
CA PHE A 161 4.01 2.96 -17.00
C PHE A 161 3.28 3.24 -15.68
N HIS A 162 3.90 4.01 -14.77
CA HIS A 162 3.25 4.43 -13.54
C HIS A 162 2.10 5.40 -13.83
N LEU A 163 2.32 6.38 -14.70
CA LEU A 163 1.27 7.33 -15.07
C LEU A 163 0.05 6.62 -15.69
N ASP A 164 0.29 5.70 -16.62
CA ASP A 164 -0.78 4.93 -17.24
C ASP A 164 -1.52 4.02 -16.25
N SER A 165 -0.81 3.39 -15.30
CA SER A 165 -1.45 2.58 -14.26
C SER A 165 -2.29 3.41 -13.29
N TYR A 166 -1.83 4.60 -12.88
CA TYR A 166 -2.62 5.53 -12.06
C TYR A 166 -3.90 5.98 -12.76
N LEU A 167 -3.82 6.33 -14.07
CA LEU A 167 -4.99 6.71 -14.86
C LEU A 167 -6.03 5.58 -14.90
N ARG A 168 -5.58 4.34 -15.13
CA ARG A 168 -6.44 3.15 -15.14
C ARG A 168 -7.05 2.86 -13.77
N ALA A 169 -6.25 2.90 -12.70
CA ALA A 169 -6.71 2.64 -11.34
C ALA A 169 -7.72 3.70 -10.86
N ALA A 170 -7.46 4.98 -11.14
CA ALA A 170 -8.38 6.08 -10.83
C ALA A 170 -9.71 5.92 -11.59
N ASP A 171 -9.69 5.44 -12.84
CA ASP A 171 -10.91 5.23 -13.62
C ASP A 171 -11.77 4.08 -13.05
N VAL A 172 -11.14 2.97 -12.66
CA VAL A 172 -11.81 1.85 -11.99
C VAL A 172 -12.43 2.31 -10.66
N ALA A 173 -11.64 3.02 -9.85
CA ALA A 173 -12.05 3.50 -8.54
C ALA A 173 -13.24 4.46 -8.61
N LEU A 174 -13.14 5.51 -9.44
CA LEU A 174 -14.24 6.46 -9.65
C LEU A 174 -15.43 5.80 -10.34
N GLY A 175 -15.19 4.85 -11.23
CA GLY A 175 -16.24 4.06 -11.87
C GLY A 175 -17.13 3.35 -10.85
N GLU A 176 -16.53 2.62 -9.89
CA GLU A 176 -17.30 1.97 -8.83
C GLU A 176 -17.95 2.99 -7.89
N ALA A 177 -17.22 4.02 -7.48
CA ALA A 177 -17.73 5.04 -6.55
C ALA A 177 -18.98 5.74 -7.13
N PHE A 178 -18.90 6.26 -8.34
CA PHE A 178 -20.03 6.93 -8.99
C PHE A 178 -21.18 5.98 -9.31
N LYS A 179 -20.88 4.74 -9.70
CA LYS A 179 -21.92 3.72 -9.94
C LYS A 179 -22.71 3.44 -8.66
N ARG A 180 -22.05 3.19 -7.52
CA ARG A 180 -22.72 2.98 -6.23
C ARG A 180 -23.51 4.21 -5.78
N ALA A 181 -22.92 5.39 -5.92
CA ALA A 181 -23.57 6.64 -5.55
C ALA A 181 -24.87 6.89 -6.33
N VAL A 182 -24.81 6.74 -7.65
CA VAL A 182 -25.91 7.07 -8.56
C VAL A 182 -26.91 5.93 -8.66
N ASN A 183 -26.46 4.72 -8.97
CA ASN A 183 -27.31 3.57 -9.31
C ASN A 183 -27.68 2.72 -8.09
N GLY A 184 -26.89 2.80 -7.01
CA GLY A 184 -27.08 1.98 -5.82
C GLY A 184 -26.12 0.80 -5.73
N ASP A 185 -26.12 0.19 -4.55
CA ASP A 185 -25.33 -0.99 -4.24
C ASP A 185 -25.97 -2.22 -4.89
N ALA A 186 -25.16 -3.03 -5.56
CA ALA A 186 -25.63 -4.29 -6.11
C ALA A 186 -25.87 -5.28 -4.97
N THR A 187 -27.04 -5.91 -4.95
CA THR A 187 -27.40 -6.88 -3.92
C THR A 187 -27.23 -8.29 -4.43
N TYR A 188 -26.69 -9.18 -3.60
CA TYR A 188 -26.66 -10.61 -3.87
C TYR A 188 -26.73 -11.36 -2.55
N LYS A 189 -27.62 -12.36 -2.45
CA LYS A 189 -27.65 -13.31 -1.34
C LYS A 189 -28.20 -14.62 -1.84
N LYS A 190 -27.45 -15.70 -1.64
CA LYS A 190 -27.91 -17.06 -1.92
C LYS A 190 -27.50 -18.01 -0.80
N VAL A 191 -28.43 -18.90 -0.47
CA VAL A 191 -28.22 -20.01 0.46
C VAL A 191 -28.18 -21.30 -0.36
N TYR A 192 -27.15 -22.09 -0.15
CA TYR A 192 -26.89 -23.33 -0.89
C TYR A 192 -26.96 -24.51 0.05
N ALA A 193 -28.00 -25.34 -0.11
CA ALA A 193 -28.11 -26.59 0.61
C ALA A 193 -26.97 -27.57 0.22
N PRO A 194 -26.53 -28.47 1.12
CA PRO A 194 -25.47 -29.43 0.85
C PRO A 194 -25.64 -30.23 -0.44
N LYS A 195 -26.87 -30.69 -0.72
CA LYS A 195 -27.19 -31.44 -1.95
C LYS A 195 -26.93 -30.63 -3.22
N ILE A 196 -27.14 -29.32 -3.18
CA ILE A 196 -26.85 -28.45 -4.32
C ILE A 196 -25.34 -28.28 -4.47
N LEU A 197 -24.61 -28.03 -3.39
CA LEU A 197 -23.15 -27.84 -3.38
C LEU A 197 -22.38 -29.00 -4.00
N THR A 198 -22.94 -30.21 -3.97
CA THR A 198 -22.37 -31.45 -4.49
C THR A 198 -22.85 -31.79 -5.92
N THR A 199 -23.37 -30.81 -6.66
CA THR A 199 -23.84 -31.00 -8.04
C THR A 199 -22.91 -30.35 -9.06
N ARG A 200 -22.97 -30.84 -10.30
CA ARG A 200 -22.36 -30.23 -11.48
C ARG A 200 -23.41 -30.00 -12.54
N ARG A 201 -23.28 -28.92 -13.31
CA ARG A 201 -24.08 -28.67 -14.51
C ARG A 201 -23.32 -29.10 -15.76
N ARG A 202 -24.05 -29.24 -16.86
CA ARG A 202 -23.44 -29.43 -18.18
C ARG A 202 -22.56 -28.22 -18.49
N GLY A 203 -21.29 -28.45 -18.80
CA GLY A 203 -20.30 -27.40 -19.07
C GLY A 203 -19.32 -27.11 -17.92
N ASP A 204 -19.58 -27.59 -16.69
CA ASP A 204 -18.70 -27.37 -15.53
C ASP A 204 -17.41 -28.25 -15.54
N GLY A 205 -17.10 -28.92 -16.65
CA GLY A 205 -15.93 -29.80 -16.77
C GLY A 205 -15.95 -31.02 -15.82
N ASN A 206 -14.76 -31.42 -15.37
CA ASN A 206 -14.60 -32.56 -14.47
C ASN A 206 -15.14 -32.26 -13.06
N TYR A 207 -15.88 -33.21 -12.50
CA TYR A 207 -16.37 -33.11 -11.14
C TYR A 207 -15.23 -33.34 -10.15
N ARG A 208 -14.88 -32.31 -9.38
CA ARG A 208 -13.97 -32.42 -8.23
C ARG A 208 -14.59 -31.78 -6.98
N GLY A 209 -15.91 -31.82 -6.88
CA GLY A 209 -16.67 -31.26 -5.76
C GLY A 209 -16.76 -32.24 -4.58
N PRO A 210 -17.38 -31.79 -3.47
CA PRO A 210 -17.59 -32.60 -2.27
C PRO A 210 -18.51 -33.80 -2.50
N GLU A 211 -18.53 -34.74 -1.56
CA GLU A 211 -19.49 -35.84 -1.51
C GLU A 211 -20.75 -35.41 -0.75
N PHE A 212 -21.93 -35.82 -1.23
CA PHE A 212 -23.17 -35.72 -0.45
C PHE A 212 -23.39 -37.01 0.35
N ARG A 213 -23.43 -36.92 1.67
CA ARG A 213 -23.72 -38.06 2.55
C ARG A 213 -24.50 -37.59 3.78
N ASN A 214 -25.56 -38.32 4.12
CA ASN A 214 -26.37 -38.10 5.34
C ASN A 214 -26.83 -36.64 5.52
N GLY A 215 -27.26 -35.99 4.43
CA GLY A 215 -27.74 -34.60 4.46
C GLY A 215 -26.65 -33.54 4.52
N LYS A 216 -25.37 -33.90 4.53
CA LYS A 216 -24.22 -32.99 4.59
C LYS A 216 -23.32 -33.12 3.36
N ALA A 217 -22.50 -32.10 3.13
CA ALA A 217 -21.43 -32.13 2.14
C ALA A 217 -20.12 -32.45 2.86
N ILE A 218 -19.28 -33.28 2.25
CA ILE A 218 -17.97 -33.65 2.81
C ILE A 218 -16.91 -33.41 1.75
N SER A 219 -15.98 -32.50 2.04
CA SER A 219 -14.76 -32.36 1.24
C SER A 219 -13.67 -33.22 1.86
N TRP A 220 -12.97 -33.98 1.02
CA TRP A 220 -12.04 -35.03 1.45
C TRP A 220 -10.60 -34.69 1.08
N THR A 221 -9.64 -35.22 1.84
CA THR A 221 -8.21 -35.15 1.47
C THR A 221 -7.94 -35.97 0.21
N MET A 222 -7.40 -35.30 -0.82
CA MET A 222 -7.13 -35.87 -2.14
C MET A 222 -5.82 -35.34 -2.72
N THR A 223 -5.19 -36.13 -3.59
CA THR A 223 -3.97 -35.71 -4.33
C THR A 223 -4.28 -34.83 -5.53
N LEU A 224 -5.51 -34.84 -6.04
CA LEU A 224 -5.89 -34.01 -7.18
C LEU A 224 -5.91 -32.53 -6.81
N GLN A 225 -5.42 -31.70 -7.73
CA GLN A 225 -5.56 -30.24 -7.62
C GLN A 225 -7.01 -29.81 -7.78
N PHE A 226 -7.36 -28.66 -7.19
CA PHE A 226 -8.70 -28.08 -7.24
C PHE A 226 -9.79 -29.06 -6.75
N VAL A 227 -9.56 -29.76 -5.65
CA VAL A 227 -10.59 -30.60 -5.01
C VAL A 227 -11.42 -29.75 -4.05
N GLY A 228 -12.71 -30.04 -3.97
CA GLY A 228 -13.68 -29.30 -3.16
C GLY A 228 -14.38 -28.18 -3.90
N ARG A 229 -14.35 -28.15 -5.25
CA ARG A 229 -15.00 -27.10 -6.06
C ARG A 229 -16.52 -27.18 -5.93
N MET A 230 -17.17 -26.05 -5.68
CA MET A 230 -18.62 -25.96 -5.54
C MET A 230 -19.20 -25.01 -6.59
N TYR A 231 -19.29 -25.45 -7.86
CA TYR A 231 -19.77 -24.64 -8.99
C TYR A 231 -21.09 -23.88 -8.80
N PRO A 232 -22.09 -24.35 -8.03
CA PRO A 232 -23.29 -23.57 -7.78
C PRO A 232 -23.03 -22.23 -7.08
N THR A 233 -21.92 -22.10 -6.35
CA THR A 233 -21.53 -20.89 -5.63
C THR A 233 -20.90 -19.79 -6.50
N ARG A 234 -20.92 -19.95 -7.83
CA ARG A 234 -20.41 -18.91 -8.74
C ARG A 234 -21.07 -17.56 -8.50
N VAL A 235 -20.26 -16.54 -8.23
CA VAL A 235 -20.74 -15.17 -8.01
C VAL A 235 -20.97 -14.43 -9.34
N PRO A 236 -21.97 -13.54 -9.44
CA PRO A 236 -22.35 -12.92 -10.71
C PRO A 236 -21.48 -11.72 -11.12
N ALA A 237 -20.72 -11.15 -10.17
CA ALA A 237 -19.91 -9.96 -10.38
C ALA A 237 -18.73 -9.93 -9.40
N ASP A 238 -17.68 -9.18 -9.74
CA ASP A 238 -16.61 -8.86 -8.80
C ASP A 238 -17.19 -8.09 -7.60
N GLY A 239 -16.65 -8.34 -6.42
CA GLY A 239 -17.10 -7.68 -5.19
C GLY A 239 -16.62 -8.38 -3.93
N TRP A 240 -16.83 -7.73 -2.78
CA TRP A 240 -16.72 -8.37 -1.48
C TRP A 240 -17.95 -9.23 -1.21
N TYR A 241 -17.69 -10.43 -0.72
CA TYR A 241 -18.73 -11.36 -0.30
C TYR A 241 -18.44 -11.88 1.10
N ARG A 242 -19.49 -11.94 1.91
CA ARG A 242 -19.51 -12.71 3.16
C ARG A 242 -19.97 -14.13 2.85
N VAL A 243 -19.14 -15.09 3.22
CA VAL A 243 -19.37 -16.52 3.07
C VAL A 243 -19.55 -17.13 4.45
N THR A 244 -20.74 -17.62 4.74
CA THR A 244 -21.06 -18.33 5.99
C THR A 244 -21.28 -19.80 5.71
N ILE A 245 -20.50 -20.66 6.38
CA ILE A 245 -20.57 -22.12 6.25
C ILE A 245 -21.11 -22.66 7.57
N ALA A 246 -22.29 -23.27 7.55
CA ALA A 246 -22.93 -23.84 8.72
C ALA A 246 -22.38 -25.24 9.03
N ASP A 247 -22.44 -25.63 10.31
CA ASP A 247 -22.19 -26.99 10.79
C ASP A 247 -20.88 -27.62 10.28
N VAL A 248 -19.78 -26.88 10.37
CA VAL A 248 -18.43 -27.33 9.99
C VAL A 248 -17.87 -28.23 11.07
N ASP A 249 -17.57 -29.48 10.73
CA ASP A 249 -16.99 -30.47 11.64
C ASP A 249 -15.96 -31.38 10.95
N ALA A 250 -15.05 -31.94 11.74
CA ALA A 250 -13.96 -32.79 11.27
C ALA A 250 -14.41 -34.25 11.12
N VAL A 251 -14.07 -34.84 9.97
CA VAL A 251 -14.21 -36.28 9.72
C VAL A 251 -12.86 -36.94 9.90
N ASN A 252 -12.80 -37.92 10.81
CA ASN A 252 -11.58 -38.65 11.18
C ASN A 252 -10.38 -37.73 11.47
N PRO A 253 -10.47 -36.77 12.41
CA PRO A 253 -9.32 -35.95 12.78
C PRO A 253 -8.19 -36.80 13.39
N LYS A 254 -6.97 -36.26 13.40
CA LYS A 254 -5.83 -36.88 14.10
C LYS A 254 -5.97 -36.71 15.62
N ALA A 255 -4.91 -37.04 16.36
CA ALA A 255 -4.89 -36.96 17.82
C ALA A 255 -5.19 -35.53 18.36
N ASP A 256 -4.87 -34.50 17.58
CA ASP A 256 -5.17 -33.10 17.86
C ASP A 256 -6.67 -32.76 17.79
N GLY A 257 -7.50 -33.65 17.24
CA GLY A 257 -8.95 -33.46 17.15
C GLY A 257 -9.40 -32.51 16.04
N THR A 258 -8.47 -32.06 15.19
CA THR A 258 -8.73 -31.00 14.19
C THR A 258 -8.40 -31.46 12.77
N VAL A 259 -9.17 -30.95 11.82
CA VAL A 259 -8.87 -31.01 10.39
C VAL A 259 -8.80 -29.57 9.88
N TRP A 260 -7.61 -29.18 9.43
CA TRP A 260 -7.41 -27.89 8.78
C TRP A 260 -7.77 -27.94 7.31
N GLY A 261 -8.22 -26.82 6.78
CA GLY A 261 -8.48 -26.64 5.37
C GLY A 261 -8.35 -25.20 4.94
N VAL A 262 -8.35 -24.99 3.63
CA VAL A 262 -8.34 -23.66 3.03
C VAL A 262 -9.61 -23.51 2.21
N LEU A 263 -10.32 -22.41 2.47
CA LEU A 263 -11.39 -21.93 1.62
C LEU A 263 -10.77 -20.97 0.59
N GLN A 264 -11.04 -21.23 -0.68
CA GLN A 264 -10.48 -20.48 -1.80
C GLN A 264 -11.59 -20.14 -2.81
N SER A 265 -11.31 -19.22 -3.73
CA SER A 265 -12.16 -18.95 -4.89
C SER A 265 -11.38 -19.06 -6.20
N SER A 266 -12.05 -19.52 -7.24
CA SER A 266 -11.48 -19.67 -8.60
C SER A 266 -12.58 -19.82 -9.64
N SER A 267 -12.29 -19.56 -10.91
CA SER A 267 -13.15 -19.89 -12.07
C SER A 267 -13.54 -21.38 -12.15
N GLY A 268 -12.94 -22.24 -11.36
CA GLY A 268 -13.11 -23.69 -11.35
C GLY A 268 -12.52 -24.38 -12.59
N SER A 269 -11.79 -23.65 -13.43
CA SER A 269 -11.02 -24.23 -14.53
C SER A 269 -9.75 -24.90 -14.00
N SER A 270 -9.40 -26.06 -14.57
CA SER A 270 -8.15 -26.74 -14.21
C SER A 270 -6.91 -26.06 -14.83
N ALA A 271 -7.11 -25.07 -15.72
CA ALA A 271 -6.04 -24.28 -16.35
C ALA A 271 -5.81 -22.93 -15.63
N GLU A 272 -6.50 -22.69 -14.51
CA GLU A 272 -6.37 -21.44 -13.78
C GLU A 272 -5.03 -21.39 -13.04
N PRO A 273 -4.24 -20.31 -13.20
CA PRO A 273 -2.87 -20.27 -12.67
C PRO A 273 -2.84 -20.10 -11.14
N LEU A 274 -3.88 -19.49 -10.55
CA LEU A 274 -3.90 -19.11 -9.14
C LEU A 274 -5.26 -19.37 -8.48
N LEU A 275 -5.21 -19.75 -7.20
CA LEU A 275 -6.37 -19.85 -6.32
C LEU A 275 -6.34 -18.70 -5.34
N TYR A 276 -7.46 -17.99 -5.20
CA TYR A 276 -7.56 -16.82 -4.33
C TYR A 276 -8.00 -17.23 -2.94
N PRO A 277 -7.22 -16.95 -1.87
CA PRO A 277 -7.61 -17.32 -0.52
C PRO A 277 -8.87 -16.55 -0.09
N VAL A 278 -9.78 -17.25 0.59
CA VAL A 278 -10.97 -16.68 1.26
C VAL A 278 -10.81 -16.78 2.77
N GLY A 279 -10.24 -17.88 3.27
CA GLY A 279 -9.94 -18.04 4.69
C GLY A 279 -9.45 -19.43 5.06
N LEU A 280 -8.91 -19.56 6.27
CA LEU A 280 -8.55 -20.84 6.86
C LEU A 280 -9.76 -21.45 7.58
N ILE A 281 -9.97 -22.75 7.36
CA ILE A 281 -11.02 -23.52 8.01
C ILE A 281 -10.39 -24.39 9.09
N GLU A 282 -10.86 -24.21 10.31
CA GLU A 282 -10.61 -25.10 11.42
C GLU A 282 -11.88 -25.93 11.66
N ALA A 283 -11.82 -27.22 11.34
CA ALA A 283 -12.89 -28.16 11.65
C ALA A 283 -12.48 -28.98 12.87
N THR A 284 -13.33 -29.03 13.90
CA THR A 284 -13.13 -29.90 15.08
C THR A 284 -14.23 -30.94 15.14
N LYS A 285 -14.19 -31.85 16.13
CA LYS A 285 -15.29 -32.81 16.34
C LYS A 285 -16.64 -32.15 16.64
N ASN A 286 -16.64 -30.92 17.14
CA ASN A 286 -17.86 -30.18 17.46
C ASN A 286 -18.24 -29.28 16.26
N PRO A 287 -19.45 -29.42 15.71
CA PRO A 287 -19.90 -28.58 14.61
C PRO A 287 -19.93 -27.09 14.98
N THR A 288 -19.38 -26.25 14.12
CA THR A 288 -19.36 -24.78 14.29
C THR A 288 -19.74 -24.07 13.01
N THR A 289 -20.32 -22.88 13.13
CA THR A 289 -20.53 -22.00 11.96
C THR A 289 -19.31 -21.12 11.77
N ARG A 290 -18.81 -21.03 10.54
CA ARG A 290 -17.65 -20.19 10.17
C ARG A 290 -18.07 -19.13 9.17
N THR A 291 -17.58 -17.91 9.34
CA THR A 291 -17.86 -16.77 8.44
C THR A 291 -16.56 -16.15 7.96
N TYR A 292 -16.50 -15.85 6.67
CA TYR A 292 -15.35 -15.26 5.99
C TYR A 292 -15.81 -14.10 5.12
N GLU A 293 -14.98 -13.07 4.99
CA GLU A 293 -15.20 -11.96 4.07
C GLU A 293 -14.02 -11.87 3.13
N ALA A 294 -14.28 -11.89 1.81
CA ALA A 294 -13.24 -11.83 0.80
C ALA A 294 -13.74 -11.19 -0.49
N TRP A 295 -12.81 -10.58 -1.24
CA TRP A 295 -13.05 -10.22 -2.63
C TRP A 295 -13.13 -11.49 -3.49
N ILE A 296 -14.25 -11.69 -4.18
CA ILE A 296 -14.46 -12.82 -5.09
C ILE A 296 -14.71 -12.29 -6.49
N ARG A 297 -13.90 -12.77 -7.45
CA ARG A 297 -13.99 -12.36 -8.85
C ARG A 297 -15.23 -12.93 -9.52
N LYS A 298 -15.78 -12.20 -10.50
CA LYS A 298 -16.93 -12.59 -11.29
C LYS A 298 -16.73 -13.99 -11.85
N GLY A 299 -17.74 -14.84 -11.68
CA GLY A 299 -17.73 -16.21 -12.16
C GLY A 299 -16.89 -17.15 -11.33
N HIS A 300 -16.18 -16.71 -10.29
CA HIS A 300 -15.49 -17.63 -9.38
C HIS A 300 -16.48 -18.35 -8.47
N CYS A 301 -16.21 -19.63 -8.20
CA CYS A 301 -16.88 -20.44 -7.19
C CYS A 301 -15.94 -20.74 -6.02
N LEU A 302 -16.52 -21.13 -4.90
CA LEU A 302 -15.80 -21.57 -3.72
C LEU A 302 -15.19 -22.96 -3.91
N ILE A 303 -14.01 -23.14 -3.33
CA ILE A 303 -13.27 -24.39 -3.24
C ILE A 303 -12.91 -24.60 -1.78
N LEU A 304 -13.39 -25.68 -1.18
CA LEU A 304 -13.01 -26.07 0.18
C LEU A 304 -12.09 -27.28 0.11
N LYS A 305 -10.80 -27.07 0.34
CA LYS A 305 -9.80 -28.13 0.32
C LYS A 305 -9.31 -28.40 1.75
N PRO A 306 -9.54 -29.60 2.30
CA PRO A 306 -8.84 -30.03 3.52
C PRO A 306 -7.34 -30.08 3.23
N ASP A 307 -6.53 -29.44 4.08
CA ASP A 307 -5.09 -29.32 3.93
C ASP A 307 -4.41 -29.85 5.18
N ILE A 308 -3.95 -31.10 5.11
CA ILE A 308 -3.30 -31.78 6.22
C ILE A 308 -2.10 -32.56 5.67
N GLY A 309 -0.90 -32.18 6.11
CA GLY A 309 0.31 -32.97 5.87
C GLY A 309 0.17 -34.40 6.40
N GLY A 310 0.49 -35.39 5.56
CA GLY A 310 0.50 -36.81 5.94
C GLY A 310 -0.86 -37.49 6.10
N ALA A 311 -1.97 -36.87 5.65
CA ALA A 311 -3.27 -37.53 5.61
C ALA A 311 -3.33 -38.62 4.51
N LYS A 312 -4.10 -39.69 4.75
CA LYS A 312 -4.41 -40.67 3.70
C LYS A 312 -5.27 -39.99 2.62
N ASN A 313 -4.92 -40.22 1.35
CA ASN A 313 -5.66 -39.68 0.21
C ASN A 313 -6.47 -40.78 -0.46
N ALA A 314 -7.76 -40.54 -0.71
CA ALA A 314 -8.56 -41.53 -1.42
C ALA A 314 -8.22 -41.54 -2.91
N ARG A 315 -8.08 -42.73 -3.50
CA ARG A 315 -7.81 -42.91 -4.94
C ARG A 315 -9.09 -43.26 -5.68
N ILE A 316 -10.01 -42.29 -5.74
CA ILE A 316 -11.35 -42.45 -6.35
C ILE A 316 -11.50 -41.69 -7.68
N SER A 317 -10.40 -41.18 -8.23
CA SER A 317 -10.42 -40.42 -9.47
C SER A 317 -10.51 -41.33 -10.69
N ARG A 318 -11.37 -40.98 -11.66
CA ARG A 318 -11.46 -41.62 -12.98
C ARG A 318 -11.55 -40.55 -14.06
N GLY A 319 -10.58 -40.49 -14.97
CA GLY A 319 -10.53 -39.47 -16.02
C GLY A 319 -10.57 -38.04 -15.45
N GLY A 320 -9.93 -37.79 -14.31
CA GLY A 320 -9.91 -36.50 -13.63
C GLY A 320 -11.19 -36.10 -12.87
N ASN A 321 -12.21 -36.96 -12.87
CA ASN A 321 -13.45 -36.83 -12.08
C ASN A 321 -13.33 -37.60 -10.76
N LEU A 322 -13.85 -37.05 -9.67
CA LEU A 322 -14.07 -37.78 -8.42
C LEU A 322 -15.36 -38.59 -8.55
N VAL A 323 -15.26 -39.90 -8.30
CA VAL A 323 -16.39 -40.82 -8.41
C VAL A 323 -16.53 -41.59 -7.10
N TYR A 324 -17.49 -41.19 -6.27
CA TYR A 324 -17.66 -41.74 -4.92
C TYR A 324 -18.27 -43.15 -4.91
N ASN A 325 -19.07 -43.55 -5.92
CA ASN A 325 -19.60 -44.92 -6.11
C ASN A 325 -20.15 -45.60 -4.84
N GLY A 326 -20.75 -44.84 -3.91
CA GLY A 326 -21.29 -45.37 -2.65
C GLY A 326 -20.23 -45.85 -1.65
N GLN A 327 -18.93 -45.63 -1.91
CA GLN A 327 -17.88 -45.97 -0.97
C GLN A 327 -17.97 -45.10 0.28
N ASP A 328 -17.98 -45.73 1.45
CA ASP A 328 -17.93 -45.03 2.73
C ASP A 328 -16.49 -44.67 3.09
N LEU A 329 -16.05 -43.48 2.65
CA LEU A 329 -14.70 -42.98 2.90
C LEU A 329 -14.47 -42.66 4.38
N GLU A 330 -15.54 -42.32 5.12
CA GLU A 330 -15.52 -42.09 6.56
C GLU A 330 -15.13 -43.38 7.28
N LYS A 331 -15.83 -44.50 6.99
CA LYS A 331 -15.50 -45.82 7.57
C LYS A 331 -14.13 -46.35 7.14
N LYS A 332 -13.64 -45.94 5.98
CA LYS A 332 -12.28 -46.28 5.51
C LYS A 332 -11.18 -45.44 6.18
N GLY A 333 -11.54 -44.51 7.06
CA GLY A 333 -10.60 -43.71 7.84
C GLY A 333 -9.95 -42.56 7.06
N PHE A 334 -10.57 -42.10 5.95
CA PHE A 334 -10.11 -40.90 5.26
C PHE A 334 -10.50 -39.65 6.04
N GLN A 335 -9.66 -38.61 5.97
CA GLN A 335 -9.90 -37.34 6.65
C GLN A 335 -10.69 -36.39 5.75
N GLY A 336 -11.55 -35.57 6.35
CA GLY A 336 -12.34 -34.61 5.60
C GLY A 336 -12.93 -33.52 6.47
N ILE A 337 -13.49 -32.52 5.80
CA ILE A 337 -14.27 -31.44 6.40
C ILE A 337 -15.72 -31.65 5.97
N ARG A 338 -16.59 -31.91 6.93
CA ARG A 338 -18.03 -32.00 6.75
C ARG A 338 -18.66 -30.65 7.05
N PHE A 339 -19.68 -30.28 6.28
CA PHE A 339 -20.36 -28.99 6.42
C PHE A 339 -21.81 -29.06 5.95
N GLY A 340 -22.61 -28.14 6.51
CA GLY A 340 -24.00 -27.87 6.17
C GLY A 340 -24.14 -26.92 4.99
N GLU A 341 -25.13 -26.03 5.09
CA GLU A 341 -25.39 -25.03 4.06
C GLU A 341 -24.29 -23.98 3.98
N ILE A 342 -24.17 -23.37 2.79
CA ILE A 342 -23.32 -22.22 2.57
C ILE A 342 -24.19 -21.04 2.17
N THR A 343 -24.06 -19.92 2.88
CA THR A 343 -24.63 -18.64 2.49
C THR A 343 -23.54 -17.77 1.87
N VAL A 344 -23.81 -17.19 0.71
CA VAL A 344 -22.94 -16.20 0.05
C VAL A 344 -23.74 -14.93 -0.13
N GLU A 345 -23.33 -13.85 0.53
CA GLU A 345 -23.94 -12.52 0.40
C GLU A 345 -22.92 -11.47 -0.02
N ARG A 346 -23.33 -10.55 -0.89
CA ARG A 346 -22.52 -9.39 -1.27
C ARG A 346 -22.57 -8.35 -0.17
N ILE A 347 -21.41 -7.82 0.17
CA ILE A 347 -21.21 -6.82 1.21
C ILE A 347 -20.35 -5.66 0.69
N TYR A 348 -20.30 -4.59 1.48
CA TYR A 348 -19.49 -3.39 1.22
C TYR A 348 -18.82 -2.99 2.53
N PRO A 349 -17.69 -3.62 2.91
CA PRO A 349 -17.13 -3.51 4.25
C PRO A 349 -16.61 -2.12 4.59
N HIS A 350 -16.15 -1.36 3.61
CA HIS A 350 -15.47 -0.09 3.86
C HIS A 350 -16.43 1.08 4.15
N ALA A 351 -17.48 1.25 3.35
CA ALA A 351 -18.46 2.31 3.56
C ALA A 351 -19.83 1.91 3.00
N THR A 352 -20.88 2.35 3.70
CA THR A 352 -22.25 2.33 3.18
C THR A 352 -22.36 3.24 1.96
N ARG A 353 -23.38 3.00 1.13
CA ARG A 353 -23.70 3.90 0.01
C ARG A 353 -23.84 5.36 0.43
N TRP A 354 -24.38 5.62 1.62
CA TRP A 354 -24.66 6.99 2.07
C TRP A 354 -23.38 7.73 2.47
N GLU A 355 -22.47 7.06 3.18
CA GLU A 355 -21.14 7.59 3.50
C GLU A 355 -20.32 7.82 2.22
N LEU A 356 -20.34 6.88 1.29
CA LEU A 356 -19.72 7.03 -0.03
C LEU A 356 -20.29 8.24 -0.79
N ARG A 357 -21.62 8.44 -0.75
CA ARG A 357 -22.27 9.59 -1.39
C ARG A 357 -21.86 10.89 -0.75
N ASP A 358 -21.76 10.95 0.57
CA ASP A 358 -21.29 12.13 1.28
C ASP A 358 -19.83 12.46 0.94
N LYS A 359 -18.98 11.44 0.77
CA LYS A 359 -17.61 11.61 0.28
C LYS A 359 -17.54 12.19 -1.14
N LEU A 360 -18.47 11.84 -2.05
CA LEU A 360 -18.46 12.35 -3.44
C LEU A 360 -19.20 13.68 -3.60
N PHE A 361 -20.30 13.87 -2.87
CA PHE A 361 -21.27 14.95 -3.01
C PHE A 361 -21.65 15.57 -1.66
N PRO A 362 -20.67 16.04 -0.85
CA PRO A 362 -20.93 16.46 0.53
C PRO A 362 -21.98 17.57 0.60
N GLY A 363 -23.10 17.28 1.28
CA GLY A 363 -24.23 18.18 1.46
C GLY A 363 -24.91 18.63 0.15
N LEU A 364 -24.91 17.79 -0.89
CA LEU A 364 -25.72 17.95 -2.09
C LEU A 364 -26.49 16.66 -2.39
N ASN A 365 -27.78 16.77 -2.69
CA ASN A 365 -28.54 15.62 -3.14
C ASN A 365 -28.35 15.43 -4.65
N TYR A 366 -28.03 14.21 -5.08
CA TYR A 366 -27.95 13.85 -6.50
C TYR A 366 -29.19 14.28 -7.32
N LYS A 367 -30.39 14.24 -6.72
CA LYS A 367 -31.61 14.70 -7.40
C LYS A 367 -31.61 16.21 -7.66
N GLU A 368 -31.03 17.01 -6.76
CA GLU A 368 -30.93 18.46 -6.89
C GLU A 368 -29.99 18.85 -8.04
N LEU A 369 -28.94 18.07 -8.29
CA LEU A 369 -28.00 18.30 -9.40
C LEU A 369 -28.67 18.27 -10.78
N LYS A 370 -29.84 17.62 -10.88
CA LYS A 370 -30.63 17.52 -12.11
C LYS A 370 -31.80 18.52 -12.17
N ALA A 371 -32.00 19.33 -11.13
CA ALA A 371 -33.09 20.27 -11.10
C ALA A 371 -32.91 21.38 -12.16
N PRO A 372 -33.99 21.82 -12.84
CA PRO A 372 -33.94 22.99 -13.71
C PRO A 372 -33.47 24.23 -12.93
N GLY A 373 -32.56 25.02 -13.51
CA GLY A 373 -32.03 26.22 -12.87
C GLY A 373 -31.02 25.98 -11.74
N PHE A 374 -30.59 24.73 -11.53
CA PHE A 374 -29.52 24.43 -10.56
C PHE A 374 -28.20 25.10 -10.97
N ASP A 375 -27.53 25.76 -10.03
CA ASP A 375 -26.24 26.40 -10.27
C ASP A 375 -25.11 25.35 -10.29
N HIS A 376 -24.90 24.75 -11.46
CA HIS A 376 -23.82 23.78 -11.68
C HIS A 376 -22.43 24.38 -11.45
N GLU A 377 -22.25 25.69 -11.65
CA GLU A 377 -20.96 26.36 -11.48
C GLU A 377 -20.58 26.47 -10.00
N ALA A 378 -21.50 26.94 -9.16
CA ALA A 378 -21.31 26.96 -7.71
C ALA A 378 -21.11 25.53 -7.16
N ALA A 379 -21.87 24.56 -7.67
CA ALA A 379 -21.72 23.16 -7.28
C ALA A 379 -20.35 22.58 -7.66
N PHE A 380 -19.85 22.82 -8.89
CA PHE A 380 -18.50 22.42 -9.27
C PHE A 380 -17.44 23.06 -8.36
N LYS A 381 -17.53 24.38 -8.10
CA LYS A 381 -16.59 25.07 -7.20
C LYS A 381 -16.56 24.41 -5.82
N ARG A 382 -17.72 24.19 -5.20
CA ARG A 382 -17.84 23.54 -3.88
C ARG A 382 -17.27 22.12 -3.88
N LEU A 383 -17.74 21.26 -4.78
CA LEU A 383 -17.42 19.84 -4.79
C LEU A 383 -15.94 19.58 -5.10
N ILE A 384 -15.43 20.22 -6.15
CA ILE A 384 -14.03 20.06 -6.57
C ILE A 384 -13.08 20.63 -5.52
N SER A 385 -13.43 21.75 -4.89
CA SER A 385 -12.60 22.32 -3.81
C SER A 385 -12.55 21.40 -2.58
N ASN A 386 -13.69 20.85 -2.16
CA ASN A 386 -13.73 19.92 -1.03
C ASN A 386 -12.97 18.62 -1.34
N PHE A 387 -13.16 18.05 -2.52
CA PHE A 387 -12.47 16.83 -2.93
C PHE A 387 -10.96 17.05 -3.04
N ALA A 388 -10.54 18.14 -3.69
CA ALA A 388 -9.13 18.51 -3.80
C ALA A 388 -8.49 18.80 -2.44
N TRP A 389 -9.22 19.41 -1.51
CA TRP A 389 -8.70 19.67 -0.16
C TRP A 389 -8.35 18.38 0.58
N ARG A 390 -9.22 17.36 0.51
CA ARG A 390 -8.93 16.03 1.09
C ARG A 390 -7.84 15.29 0.32
N ALA A 391 -7.95 15.23 -1.01
CA ALA A 391 -6.98 14.55 -1.86
C ALA A 391 -5.57 15.13 -1.73
N PHE A 392 -5.44 16.45 -1.62
CA PHE A 392 -4.16 17.15 -1.46
C PHE A 392 -3.78 17.35 0.01
N ARG A 393 -4.36 16.55 0.92
CA ARG A 393 -3.97 16.48 2.34
C ARG A 393 -3.99 17.87 3.02
N GLY A 394 -5.02 18.66 2.71
CA GLY A 394 -5.25 20.00 3.22
C GLY A 394 -4.47 21.12 2.52
N GLN A 395 -3.73 20.84 1.45
CA GLN A 395 -2.87 21.82 0.76
C GLN A 395 -3.50 22.47 -0.49
N SER A 396 -4.81 22.38 -0.70
CA SER A 396 -5.46 22.97 -1.87
C SER A 396 -5.62 24.50 -1.74
N ASN A 397 -5.43 25.24 -2.82
CA ASN A 397 -5.76 26.68 -2.93
C ASN A 397 -6.46 26.97 -4.26
N GLU A 398 -7.01 28.18 -4.43
CA GLU A 398 -7.81 28.51 -5.62
C GLU A 398 -7.01 28.34 -6.93
N GLU A 399 -5.74 28.75 -6.97
CA GLU A 399 -4.89 28.59 -8.16
C GLU A 399 -4.65 27.12 -8.51
N ARG A 400 -4.42 26.26 -7.49
CA ARG A 400 -4.26 24.81 -7.69
C ARG A 400 -5.55 24.15 -8.19
N ILE A 401 -6.72 24.63 -7.79
CA ILE A 401 -8.00 24.01 -8.12
C ILE A 401 -8.52 24.46 -9.51
N LYS A 402 -8.10 25.64 -9.97
CA LYS A 402 -8.56 26.28 -11.22
C LYS A 402 -8.51 25.39 -12.46
N PRO A 403 -7.45 24.59 -12.72
CA PRO A 403 -7.42 23.71 -13.90
C PRO A 403 -8.50 22.62 -13.87
N TYR A 404 -8.78 22.05 -12.69
CA TYR A 404 -9.79 21.00 -12.54
C TYR A 404 -11.22 21.56 -12.69
N LEU A 405 -11.45 22.80 -12.20
CA LEU A 405 -12.71 23.51 -12.44
C LEU A 405 -12.92 23.80 -13.92
N ALA A 406 -11.88 24.27 -14.61
CA ALA A 406 -11.96 24.53 -16.05
C ALA A 406 -12.26 23.24 -16.83
N LEU A 407 -11.64 22.12 -16.44
CA LEU A 407 -11.92 20.80 -17.02
C LEU A 407 -13.38 20.38 -16.82
N ALA A 408 -13.92 20.47 -15.60
CA ALA A 408 -15.31 20.15 -15.34
C ALA A 408 -16.27 21.01 -16.18
N LYS A 409 -16.04 22.33 -16.22
CA LYS A 409 -16.87 23.26 -17.00
C LYS A 409 -16.86 22.93 -18.49
N ARG A 410 -15.68 22.65 -19.05
CA ARG A 410 -15.53 22.25 -20.45
C ARG A 410 -16.25 20.93 -20.74
N THR A 411 -16.01 19.90 -19.93
CA THR A 411 -16.67 18.59 -20.11
C THR A 411 -18.19 18.72 -19.98
N PHE A 412 -18.68 19.54 -19.05
CA PHE A 412 -20.11 19.79 -18.90
C PHE A 412 -20.70 20.53 -20.11
N ALA A 413 -19.99 21.53 -20.65
CA ALA A 413 -20.42 22.25 -21.84
C ALA A 413 -20.58 21.32 -23.05
N GLU A 414 -19.66 20.37 -23.21
CA GLU A 414 -19.64 19.39 -24.30
C GLU A 414 -20.66 18.25 -24.11
N LYS A 415 -20.74 17.65 -22.92
CA LYS A 415 -21.50 16.42 -22.66
C LYS A 415 -22.89 16.66 -22.08
N LYS A 416 -23.14 17.83 -21.49
CA LYS A 416 -24.37 18.14 -20.73
C LYS A 416 -24.67 17.15 -19.60
N ASP A 417 -23.63 16.51 -19.07
CA ASP A 417 -23.71 15.55 -17.96
C ASP A 417 -22.81 16.02 -16.81
N PHE A 418 -23.45 16.47 -15.72
CA PHE A 418 -22.77 16.97 -14.54
C PHE A 418 -21.91 15.90 -13.86
N VAL A 419 -22.39 14.66 -13.82
CA VAL A 419 -21.72 13.54 -13.15
C VAL A 419 -20.45 13.19 -13.89
N GLN A 420 -20.55 13.09 -15.22
CA GLN A 420 -19.41 12.81 -16.06
C GLN A 420 -18.37 13.93 -15.99
N ALA A 421 -18.80 15.19 -15.98
CA ALA A 421 -17.92 16.34 -15.82
C ALA A 421 -17.20 16.35 -14.46
N LEU A 422 -17.92 16.07 -13.37
CA LEU A 422 -17.33 15.97 -12.04
C LEU A 422 -16.33 14.81 -11.95
N ARG A 423 -16.70 13.64 -12.49
CA ARG A 423 -15.82 12.46 -12.55
C ARG A 423 -14.52 12.78 -13.29
N SER A 424 -14.57 13.51 -14.41
CA SER A 424 -13.37 13.95 -15.13
C SER A 424 -12.46 14.85 -14.28
N ALA A 425 -13.03 15.77 -13.51
CA ALA A 425 -12.24 16.61 -12.61
C ALA A 425 -11.63 15.82 -11.46
N TYR A 426 -12.38 14.91 -10.84
CA TYR A 426 -11.86 14.04 -9.78
C TYR A 426 -10.77 13.12 -10.30
N HIS A 427 -10.92 12.56 -11.50
CA HIS A 427 -9.90 11.74 -12.15
C HIS A 427 -8.59 12.51 -12.35
N ALA A 428 -8.68 13.75 -12.86
CA ALA A 428 -7.51 14.61 -13.02
C ALA A 428 -6.83 14.97 -11.67
N ILE A 429 -7.62 15.15 -10.59
CA ILE A 429 -7.09 15.37 -9.24
C ILE A 429 -6.30 14.15 -8.75
N LEU A 430 -6.86 12.95 -8.90
CA LEU A 430 -6.27 11.68 -8.46
C LEU A 430 -5.01 11.29 -9.25
N CYS A 431 -4.82 11.85 -10.44
CA CYS A 431 -3.61 11.63 -11.23
C CYS A 431 -2.64 12.82 -11.19
N SER A 432 -2.90 13.82 -10.35
CA SER A 432 -2.04 14.99 -10.22
C SER A 432 -0.83 14.73 -9.31
N PRO A 433 0.31 15.42 -9.52
CA PRO A 433 1.44 15.34 -8.61
C PRO A 433 1.09 15.65 -7.15
N TYR A 434 0.14 16.57 -6.92
CA TYR A 434 -0.31 16.94 -5.57
C TYR A 434 -1.01 15.81 -4.82
N PHE A 435 -1.62 14.86 -5.53
CA PHE A 435 -2.16 13.63 -4.93
C PHE A 435 -1.08 12.56 -4.85
N LEU A 436 -0.43 12.28 -5.99
CA LEU A 436 0.50 11.16 -6.18
C LEU A 436 1.79 11.27 -5.39
N THR A 437 2.20 12.46 -4.96
CA THR A 437 3.51 12.67 -4.34
C THR A 437 3.43 13.42 -3.01
N PHE A 438 4.36 13.11 -2.13
CA PHE A 438 4.73 13.96 -1.01
C PHE A 438 5.85 14.89 -1.48
N VAL A 439 5.55 16.18 -1.51
CA VAL A 439 6.55 17.23 -1.72
C VAL A 439 6.49 18.14 -0.52
N GLU A 440 7.50 18.04 0.32
CA GLU A 440 7.65 18.85 1.52
C GLU A 440 8.72 19.91 1.26
N LYS A 441 8.57 21.05 1.92
CA LYS A 441 9.60 22.09 1.88
C LYS A 441 10.68 21.74 2.91
N PRO A 442 11.95 22.05 2.62
CA PRO A 442 13.01 21.99 3.62
C PRO A 442 12.68 22.83 4.86
N GLY A 443 13.23 22.44 6.01
CA GLY A 443 12.98 23.07 7.32
C GLY A 443 11.83 22.43 8.11
N ASP A 444 11.21 23.24 8.99
CA ASP A 444 10.14 22.77 9.87
C ASP A 444 8.91 22.27 9.09
N LEU A 445 8.43 21.09 9.48
CA LEU A 445 7.24 20.50 8.87
C LEU A 445 6.02 21.39 9.10
N SER A 446 5.34 21.78 8.02
CA SER A 446 4.01 22.37 8.16
C SER A 446 3.05 21.41 8.88
N GLY A 447 2.00 21.94 9.52
CA GLY A 447 0.95 21.11 10.13
C GLY A 447 0.35 20.08 9.15
N GLN A 448 0.21 20.43 7.87
CA GLN A 448 -0.26 19.52 6.83
C GLN A 448 0.74 18.39 6.52
N ALA A 449 2.04 18.71 6.49
CA ALA A 449 3.10 17.72 6.32
C ALA A 449 3.15 16.77 7.53
N LEU A 450 3.03 17.31 8.75
CA LEU A 450 2.98 16.51 9.96
C LEU A 450 1.77 15.57 10.00
N ALA A 451 0.57 16.08 9.66
CA ALA A 451 -0.64 15.27 9.49
C ALA A 451 -0.44 14.14 8.48
N SER A 452 0.15 14.46 7.32
CA SER A 452 0.42 13.48 6.26
C SER A 452 1.41 12.42 6.72
N ARG A 453 2.54 12.81 7.30
CA ARG A 453 3.53 11.84 7.80
C ARG A 453 2.93 10.93 8.86
N LEU A 454 2.14 11.48 9.78
CA LEU A 454 1.49 10.70 10.83
C LEU A 454 0.50 9.68 10.27
N SER A 455 -0.39 10.10 9.35
CA SER A 455 -1.42 9.23 8.79
C SER A 455 -0.83 8.09 7.95
N TYR A 456 0.18 8.39 7.13
CA TYR A 456 0.83 7.39 6.28
C TYR A 456 1.76 6.47 7.07
N LEU A 457 2.29 6.92 8.20
CA LEU A 457 3.03 6.06 9.13
C LEU A 457 2.10 5.07 9.84
N LEU A 458 0.95 5.55 10.35
CA LEU A 458 0.08 4.75 11.22
C LEU A 458 -0.86 3.82 10.45
N TRP A 459 -1.47 4.29 9.37
CA TRP A 459 -2.48 3.52 8.63
C TRP A 459 -2.33 3.59 7.10
N LYS A 460 -1.19 4.11 6.61
CA LYS A 460 -0.83 4.13 5.17
C LYS A 460 -1.91 4.77 4.28
N SER A 461 -2.57 5.81 4.77
CA SER A 461 -3.61 6.50 4.00
C SER A 461 -3.69 7.99 4.36
N LEU A 462 -4.64 8.69 3.74
CA LEU A 462 -4.89 10.12 3.93
C LEU A 462 -5.15 10.46 5.42
N PRO A 463 -4.77 11.68 5.86
CA PRO A 463 -5.19 12.20 7.15
C PRO A 463 -6.72 12.29 7.21
N ASP A 464 -7.31 11.92 8.33
CA ASP A 464 -8.74 12.09 8.56
C ASP A 464 -9.13 13.58 8.71
N ASP A 465 -10.43 13.85 8.74
CA ASP A 465 -10.97 15.21 8.85
C ASP A 465 -10.52 15.93 10.14
N GLN A 466 -10.31 15.20 11.23
CA GLN A 466 -9.85 15.77 12.50
C GLN A 466 -8.40 16.23 12.37
N LEU A 467 -7.53 15.36 11.86
CA LEU A 467 -6.12 15.62 11.68
C LEU A 467 -5.88 16.76 10.67
N LEU A 468 -6.66 16.81 9.58
CA LEU A 468 -6.64 17.92 8.63
C LEU A 468 -7.10 19.26 9.26
N LYS A 469 -8.12 19.24 10.11
CA LYS A 469 -8.59 20.46 10.82
C LYS A 469 -7.56 20.96 11.83
N LEU A 470 -6.93 20.05 12.58
CA LEU A 470 -5.85 20.40 13.52
C LEU A 470 -4.64 20.97 12.79
N ALA A 471 -4.28 20.38 11.64
CA ALA A 471 -3.23 20.89 10.76
C ALA A 471 -3.54 22.30 10.26
N ALA A 472 -4.75 22.51 9.72
CA ALA A 472 -5.20 23.82 9.25
C ALA A 472 -5.22 24.88 10.36
N GLY A 473 -5.58 24.46 11.58
CA GLY A 473 -5.56 25.31 12.78
C GLY A 473 -4.17 25.52 13.41
N LYS A 474 -3.09 25.00 12.82
CA LYS A 474 -1.71 25.03 13.35
C LYS A 474 -1.57 24.43 14.76
N LYS A 475 -2.44 23.50 15.13
CA LYS A 475 -2.46 22.90 16.47
C LYS A 475 -1.55 21.69 16.63
N LEU A 476 -1.13 21.06 15.52
CA LEU A 476 -0.33 19.83 15.57
C LEU A 476 1.12 20.03 16.03
N HIS A 477 1.58 21.28 16.16
CA HIS A 477 2.88 21.57 16.77
C HIS A 477 2.85 21.53 18.30
N ASP A 478 1.66 21.50 18.92
CA ASP A 478 1.54 21.27 20.36
C ASP A 478 1.77 19.77 20.64
N PRO A 479 2.81 19.39 21.41
CA PRO A 479 3.12 17.99 21.71
C PRO A 479 1.95 17.23 22.35
N LYS A 480 1.11 17.90 23.15
CA LYS A 480 -0.05 17.26 23.78
C LYS A 480 -1.14 16.94 22.76
N VAL A 481 -1.39 17.86 21.83
CA VAL A 481 -2.36 17.65 20.76
C VAL A 481 -1.89 16.54 19.82
N LEU A 482 -0.60 16.54 19.47
CA LEU A 482 -0.01 15.52 18.60
C LEU A 482 -0.05 14.12 19.24
N SER A 483 0.32 14.00 20.52
CA SER A 483 0.28 12.72 21.25
C SER A 483 -1.12 12.12 21.28
N ALA A 484 -2.15 12.97 21.48
CA ALA A 484 -3.54 12.55 21.50
C ALA A 484 -4.08 12.08 20.14
N GLN A 485 -3.31 12.15 19.05
CA GLN A 485 -3.69 11.58 17.74
C GLN A 485 -3.13 10.15 17.53
N ILE A 486 -2.34 9.64 18.48
CA ILE A 486 -1.70 8.32 18.41
C ILE A 486 -2.35 7.33 19.40
N GLU A 487 -3.05 7.86 20.41
CA GLU A 487 -3.89 7.11 21.37
C GLU A 487 -5.27 6.81 20.78
#